data_AF-K2LSA6-F1
#
_entry.id   AF-K2LSA6-F1
#
_cell.length_a   1.000
_cell.length_b   1.000
_cell.length_c   1.000
_cell.angle_alpha   90.00
_cell.angle_beta   90.00
_cell.angle_gamma   90.00
#
_symmetry.space_group_name_H-M   'P 1'
#
loop_
_entity.id
_entity.type
_entity.pdbx_description
1 polymer ?
#
loop_
_entity_poly.entity_id
_entity_poly.type
_entity_poly.pdbx_seq_one_letter_code
_entity_poly.pdbx_strand_id
1 'polypeptide(L)'
;MFISLFLGFLKAEGEHYEIIVELSKAFLKAQEVLTAIHQAYKTCIETGHDRTQIRLQSAFLENLSQTEQQFDDYFEKDFKSIEVLKTLLKNLQSLEKASNKLACITPENAQNFEILEGTITQIIDLEKQMDKFINGAK
;
A
#
# COMPACT_ATOMS: atom_id res chain seq x y z
N MET A 1 -24.61 8.45 -34.99
CA MET A 1 -24.59 7.28 -34.09
C MET A 1 -23.18 6.69 -33.95
N PHE A 2 -22.45 6.43 -35.04
CA PHE A 2 -21.07 5.88 -34.98
C PHE A 2 -20.01 6.82 -34.36
N ILE A 3 -20.08 8.13 -34.60
CA ILE A 3 -19.12 9.10 -34.04
C ILE A 3 -19.23 9.21 -32.51
N SER A 4 -20.45 9.12 -31.97
CA SER A 4 -20.72 9.17 -30.53
C SER A 4 -20.20 7.92 -29.81
N LEU A 5 -20.30 6.75 -30.44
CA LEU A 5 -19.72 5.50 -29.97
C LEU A 5 -18.18 5.54 -30.01
N PHE A 6 -17.60 6.10 -31.08
CA PHE A 6 -16.14 6.27 -31.20
C PHE A 6 -15.56 7.25 -30.17
N LEU A 7 -16.25 8.37 -29.92
CA LEU A 7 -15.86 9.32 -28.86
C LEU A 7 -16.02 8.73 -27.46
N GLY A 8 -17.07 7.93 -27.24
CA GLY A 8 -17.24 7.17 -26.00
C GLY A 8 -16.10 6.17 -25.78
N PHE A 9 -15.66 5.48 -26.86
CA PHE A 9 -14.54 4.55 -26.82
C PHE A 9 -13.21 5.25 -26.52
N LEU A 10 -12.88 6.34 -27.23
CA LEU A 10 -11.65 7.11 -26.99
C LEU A 10 -11.60 7.73 -25.59
N LYS A 11 -12.76 8.17 -25.08
CA LYS A 11 -12.86 8.73 -23.74
C LYS A 11 -12.74 7.65 -22.66
N ALA A 12 -13.35 6.48 -22.86
CA ALA A 12 -13.15 5.33 -21.99
C ALA A 12 -11.69 4.87 -22.00
N GLU A 13 -11.06 4.75 -23.17
CA GLU A 13 -9.66 4.34 -23.32
C GLU A 13 -8.69 5.33 -22.65
N GLY A 14 -8.99 6.64 -22.72
CA GLY A 14 -8.26 7.69 -21.98
C GLY A 14 -8.45 7.62 -20.46
N GLU A 15 -9.70 7.45 -19.98
CA GLU A 15 -10.02 7.29 -18.56
C GLU A 15 -9.42 6.00 -17.96
N HIS A 16 -9.36 4.90 -18.74
CA HIS A 16 -8.70 3.66 -18.35
C HIS A 16 -7.18 3.85 -18.17
N TYR A 17 -6.53 4.53 -19.10
CA TYR A 17 -5.10 4.79 -19.02
C TYR A 17 -4.77 5.68 -17.81
N GLU A 18 -5.61 6.69 -17.52
CA GLU A 18 -5.44 7.55 -16.35
C GLU A 18 -5.55 6.79 -15.03
N ILE A 19 -6.54 5.90 -14.88
CA ILE A 19 -6.70 5.07 -13.67
C ILE A 19 -5.49 4.14 -13.47
N ILE A 20 -5.00 3.49 -14.53
CA ILE A 20 -3.83 2.59 -14.46
C ILE A 20 -2.56 3.37 -14.07
N VAL A 21 -2.38 4.58 -14.62
CA VAL A 21 -1.25 5.45 -14.29
C VAL A 21 -1.31 5.87 -12.82
N GLU A 22 -2.47 6.27 -12.33
CA GLU A 22 -2.65 6.66 -10.91
C GLU A 22 -2.48 5.46 -9.96
N LEU A 23 -2.96 4.27 -10.34
CA LEU A 23 -2.72 3.02 -9.60
C LEU A 23 -1.22 2.73 -9.50
N SER A 24 -0.49 2.85 -10.62
CA SER A 24 0.95 2.59 -10.67
C SER A 24 1.73 3.57 -9.79
N LYS A 25 1.38 4.86 -9.81
CA LYS A 25 2.00 5.88 -8.94
C LYS A 25 1.72 5.62 -7.47
N ALA A 26 0.47 5.28 -7.13
CA ALA A 26 0.09 4.97 -5.76
C ALA A 26 0.82 3.73 -5.26
N PHE A 27 0.94 2.69 -6.09
CA PHE A 27 1.68 1.48 -5.77
C PHE A 27 3.16 1.78 -5.46
N LEU A 28 3.85 2.49 -6.37
CA LEU A 28 5.25 2.86 -6.18
C LEU A 28 5.46 3.67 -4.90
N LYS A 29 4.58 4.63 -4.64
CA LYS A 29 4.63 5.45 -3.41
C LYS A 29 4.46 4.60 -2.15
N ALA A 30 3.52 3.66 -2.14
CA ALA A 30 3.31 2.77 -1.00
C ALA A 30 4.54 1.87 -0.77
N GLN A 31 5.14 1.35 -1.84
CA GLN A 31 6.35 0.53 -1.77
C GLN A 31 7.54 1.33 -1.20
N GLU A 32 7.80 2.54 -1.72
CA GLU A 32 8.86 3.41 -1.22
C GLU A 32 8.73 3.70 0.28
N VAL A 33 7.50 3.97 0.73
CA VAL A 33 7.18 4.26 2.13
C VAL A 33 7.34 3.01 3.01
N LEU A 34 6.88 1.85 2.56
CA LEU A 34 7.08 0.57 3.26
C LEU A 34 8.57 0.27 3.46
N THR A 35 9.37 0.40 2.40
CA THR A 35 10.82 0.21 2.44
C THR A 35 11.48 1.22 3.40
N ALA A 36 11.03 2.47 3.44
CA ALA A 36 11.56 3.48 4.36
C ALA A 36 11.31 3.09 5.83
N ILE A 37 10.09 2.68 6.18
CA ILE A 37 9.76 2.19 7.53
C ILE A 37 10.62 0.97 7.87
N HIS A 38 10.72 0.01 6.95
CA HIS A 38 11.48 -1.21 7.14
C HIS A 38 12.96 -0.93 7.43
N GLN A 39 13.58 -0.05 6.63
CA GLN A 39 14.97 0.34 6.82
C GLN A 39 15.19 1.10 8.14
N ALA A 40 14.26 1.99 8.52
CA ALA A 40 14.35 2.72 9.79
C ALA A 40 14.36 1.77 11.00
N TYR A 41 13.45 0.78 11.03
CA TYR A 41 13.43 -0.21 12.10
C TYR A 41 14.66 -1.10 12.09
N LYS A 42 15.11 -1.55 10.92
CA LYS A 42 16.33 -2.37 10.78
C LYS A 42 17.55 -1.66 11.36
N THR A 43 17.81 -0.42 10.94
CA THR A 43 18.94 0.37 11.43
C THR A 43 18.84 0.61 12.94
N CYS A 44 17.66 0.96 13.44
CA CYS A 44 17.48 1.17 14.87
C CYS A 44 17.72 -0.11 15.71
N ILE A 45 17.29 -1.28 15.23
CA ILE A 45 17.60 -2.58 15.87
C ILE A 45 19.10 -2.86 15.90
N GLU A 46 19.80 -2.65 14.78
CA GLU A 46 21.25 -2.89 14.66
C GLU A 46 22.07 -2.01 15.62
N THR A 47 21.61 -0.78 15.88
CA THR A 47 22.27 0.15 16.82
C THR A 47 21.79 0.02 18.27
N GLY A 48 20.75 -0.78 18.53
CA GLY A 48 20.13 -0.89 19.85
C GLY A 48 21.00 -1.61 20.88
N HIS A 49 20.76 -1.35 22.16
CA HIS A 49 21.50 -2.00 23.26
C HIS A 49 20.58 -2.73 24.27
N ASP A 50 19.29 -2.39 24.31
CA ASP A 50 18.32 -3.11 25.13
C ASP A 50 17.85 -4.38 24.42
N ARG A 51 18.27 -5.54 24.94
CA ARG A 51 17.95 -6.86 24.39
C ARG A 51 16.45 -7.15 24.34
N THR A 52 15.67 -6.63 25.29
CA THR A 52 14.20 -6.81 25.30
C THR A 52 13.57 -6.00 24.18
N GLN A 53 14.00 -4.75 24.00
CA GLN A 53 13.52 -3.90 22.91
C GLN A 53 13.94 -4.44 21.55
N ILE A 54 15.18 -4.90 21.40
CA ILE A 54 15.66 -5.57 20.18
C ILE A 54 14.74 -6.73 19.81
N ARG A 55 14.40 -7.62 20.76
CA ARG A 55 13.52 -8.75 20.50
C ARG A 55 12.12 -8.32 20.02
N LEU A 56 11.52 -7.34 20.68
CA LEU A 56 10.20 -6.81 20.31
C LEU A 56 10.23 -6.17 18.92
N GLN A 57 11.27 -5.39 18.63
CA GLN A 57 11.45 -4.71 17.36
C GLN A 57 11.77 -5.67 16.22
N SER A 58 12.54 -6.75 16.45
CA SER A 58 12.75 -7.81 15.46
C SER A 58 11.45 -8.53 15.11
N ALA A 59 10.61 -8.85 16.10
CA ALA A 59 9.31 -9.47 15.85
C ALA A 59 8.37 -8.51 15.09
N PHE A 60 8.43 -7.22 15.39
CA PHE A 60 7.72 -6.20 14.62
C PHE A 60 8.23 -6.12 13.17
N LEU A 61 9.55 -6.12 12.97
CA LEU A 61 10.19 -6.09 11.66
C LEU A 61 9.75 -7.28 10.80
N GLU A 62 9.69 -8.48 11.39
CA GLU A 62 9.21 -9.69 10.72
C GLU A 62 7.75 -9.55 10.24
N ASN A 63 6.87 -9.02 11.09
CA ASN A 63 5.47 -8.76 10.71
C ASN A 63 5.36 -7.68 9.62
N LEU A 64 6.23 -6.67 9.66
CA LEU A 64 6.31 -5.63 8.64
C LEU A 64 6.76 -6.23 7.30
N SER A 65 7.82 -7.05 7.27
CA SER A 65 8.29 -7.73 6.07
C SER A 65 7.24 -8.66 5.47
N GLN A 66 6.46 -9.37 6.30
CA GLN A 66 5.33 -10.17 5.82
C GLN A 66 4.25 -9.31 5.16
N THR A 67 4.00 -8.11 5.70
CA THR A 67 3.01 -7.17 5.15
C THR A 67 3.51 -6.54 3.85
N GLU A 68 4.80 -6.19 3.77
CA GLU A 68 5.47 -5.74 2.55
C GLU A 68 5.36 -6.81 1.46
N GLN A 69 5.68 -8.06 1.79
CA GLN A 69 5.55 -9.16 0.84
C GLN A 69 4.10 -9.36 0.37
N GLN A 70 3.10 -9.25 1.26
CA GLN A 70 1.68 -9.35 0.87
C GLN A 70 1.26 -8.21 -0.07
N PHE A 71 1.85 -7.02 0.11
CA PHE A 71 1.61 -5.87 -0.76
C PHE A 71 2.25 -6.05 -2.15
N ASP A 72 3.49 -6.51 -2.23
CA ASP A 72 4.14 -6.84 -3.51
C ASP A 72 3.39 -7.98 -4.22
N ASP A 73 3.02 -9.03 -3.49
CA ASP A 73 2.22 -10.17 -3.98
C ASP A 73 0.85 -9.77 -4.54
N TYR A 74 0.29 -8.65 -4.07
CA TYR A 74 -0.98 -8.14 -4.57
C TYR A 74 -0.82 -7.59 -5.99
N PHE A 75 0.28 -6.89 -6.25
CA PHE A 75 0.57 -6.22 -7.51
C PHE A 75 1.13 -7.17 -8.56
N GLU A 76 2.06 -8.06 -8.18
CA GLU A 76 2.68 -9.00 -9.12
C GLU A 76 1.72 -10.09 -9.64
N LYS A 77 0.64 -10.40 -8.91
CA LYS A 77 -0.30 -11.49 -9.23
C LYS A 77 -1.60 -11.00 -9.85
N ASP A 78 -1.52 -10.03 -10.76
CA ASP A 78 -2.63 -9.47 -11.53
C ASP A 78 -3.77 -8.89 -10.68
N PHE A 79 -3.45 -8.04 -9.70
CA PHE A 79 -4.43 -7.32 -8.87
C PHE A 79 -5.46 -8.26 -8.22
N LYS A 80 -5.09 -8.83 -7.06
CA LYS A 80 -6.02 -9.67 -6.29
C LYS A 80 -7.29 -8.88 -5.92
N SER A 81 -8.25 -9.57 -5.31
CA SER A 81 -9.49 -8.94 -4.81
C SER A 81 -9.22 -7.72 -3.92
N ILE A 82 -10.06 -6.69 -4.02
CA ILE A 82 -10.12 -5.53 -3.11
C ILE A 82 -10.17 -5.94 -1.62
N GLU A 83 -10.72 -7.11 -1.30
CA GLU A 83 -10.73 -7.63 0.08
C GLU A 83 -9.32 -7.92 0.62
N VAL A 84 -8.37 -8.25 -0.26
CA VAL A 84 -6.94 -8.38 0.11
C VAL A 84 -6.38 -7.02 0.50
N LEU A 85 -6.64 -5.96 -0.28
CA LEU A 85 -6.20 -4.60 0.06
C LEU A 85 -6.83 -4.09 1.37
N LYS A 86 -8.12 -4.37 1.61
CA LYS A 86 -8.77 -4.03 2.89
C LYS A 86 -8.13 -4.76 4.07
N THR A 87 -7.68 -5.99 3.85
CA THR A 87 -6.99 -6.79 4.88
C THR A 87 -5.60 -6.24 5.14
N LEU A 88 -4.84 -5.90 4.07
CA LEU A 88 -3.57 -5.20 4.15
C LEU A 88 -3.69 -3.88 4.93
N LEU A 89 -4.70 -3.06 4.63
CA LEU A 89 -4.96 -1.80 5.32
C LEU A 89 -5.15 -2.00 6.83
N LYS A 90 -5.94 -3.00 7.23
CA LYS A 90 -6.14 -3.33 8.66
C LYS A 90 -4.86 -3.83 9.33
N ASN A 91 -4.05 -4.61 8.61
CA ASN A 91 -2.76 -5.08 9.11
C ASN A 91 -1.79 -3.92 9.33
N LEU A 92 -1.75 -2.97 8.39
CA LEU A 92 -0.95 -1.75 8.49
C LEU A 92 -1.36 -0.85 9.66
N GLN A 93 -2.67 -0.62 9.84
CA GLN A 93 -3.19 0.11 11.02
C GLN A 93 -2.85 -0.61 12.34
N SER A 94 -2.78 -1.94 12.33
CA SER A 94 -2.37 -2.73 13.50
C SER A 94 -0.86 -2.62 13.74
N LEU A 95 -0.06 -2.63 12.67
CA LEU A 95 1.39 -2.39 12.73
C LEU A 95 1.68 -1.00 13.26
N GLU A 96 1.05 0.05 12.75
CA GLU A 96 1.21 1.41 13.26
C GLU A 96 0.97 1.49 14.78
N LYS A 97 -0.13 0.89 15.27
CA LYS A 97 -0.42 0.83 16.72
C LYS A 97 0.62 0.06 17.52
N ALA A 98 1.21 -0.98 16.93
CA ALA A 98 2.30 -1.73 17.56
C ALA A 98 3.60 -0.92 17.57
N SER A 99 3.87 -0.19 16.48
CA SER A 99 5.03 0.67 16.27
C SER A 99 5.13 1.73 17.39
N ASN A 100 4.00 2.32 17.79
CA ASN A 100 3.87 3.30 18.87
C ASN A 100 4.32 2.83 20.26
N LYS A 101 4.55 1.53 20.45
CA LYS A 101 5.00 0.94 21.71
C LYS A 101 6.48 0.56 21.71
N LEU A 102 7.18 0.75 20.58
CA LEU A 102 8.56 0.34 20.37
C LEU A 102 9.51 1.51 20.53
N ALA A 103 10.73 1.24 20.98
CA ALA A 103 11.74 2.29 21.16
C ALA A 103 12.19 2.91 19.82
N CYS A 104 12.10 2.18 18.70
CA CYS A 104 12.45 2.64 17.36
C CYS A 104 11.42 3.57 16.68
N ILE A 105 10.34 3.96 17.38
CA ILE A 105 9.41 4.91 16.77
C ILE A 105 10.07 6.28 16.56
N THR A 106 9.94 6.80 15.35
CA THR A 106 10.33 8.17 14.99
C THR A 106 9.10 8.92 14.49
N PRO A 107 9.10 10.27 14.55
CA PRO A 107 8.04 11.06 13.91
C PRO A 107 7.88 10.77 12.42
N GLU A 108 9.00 10.50 11.73
CA GLU A 108 9.01 10.11 10.31
C GLU A 108 8.33 8.76 10.08
N ASN A 109 8.52 7.77 10.95
CA ASN A 109 7.83 6.49 10.85
C ASN A 109 6.31 6.65 11.00
N ALA A 110 5.85 7.48 11.95
CA ALA A 110 4.43 7.75 12.13
C ALA A 110 3.83 8.43 10.89
N GLN A 111 4.53 9.43 10.34
CA GLN A 111 4.11 10.09 9.09
C GLN A 111 4.08 9.10 7.91
N ASN A 112 5.05 8.18 7.83
CA ASN A 112 5.09 7.16 6.80
C ASN A 112 3.92 6.18 6.92
N PHE A 113 3.49 5.80 8.13
CA PHE A 113 2.27 5.00 8.31
C PHE A 113 1.01 5.73 7.84
N GLU A 114 0.87 7.03 8.13
CA GLU A 114 -0.25 7.86 7.65
C GLU A 114 -0.26 7.94 6.10
N ILE A 115 0.91 8.17 5.49
CA ILE A 115 1.05 8.21 4.03
C ILE A 115 0.65 6.86 3.43
N LEU A 116 1.07 5.75 4.05
CA LEU A 116 0.76 4.42 3.57
C LEU A 116 -0.73 4.11 3.69
N GLU A 117 -1.38 4.45 4.80
CA GLU A 117 -2.83 4.33 4.96
C GLU A 117 -3.59 5.09 3.87
N GLY A 118 -3.23 6.36 3.63
CA GLY A 118 -3.84 7.17 2.58
C GLY A 118 -3.62 6.58 1.19
N THR A 119 -2.42 6.07 0.92
CA THR A 119 -2.05 5.51 -0.39
C THR A 119 -2.78 4.19 -0.66
N ILE A 120 -2.84 3.27 0.31
CA ILE A 120 -3.60 2.02 0.17
C ILE A 120 -5.10 2.30 0.00
N THR A 121 -5.64 3.30 0.70
CA THR A 121 -7.03 3.74 0.53
C THR A 121 -7.28 4.25 -0.89
N GLN A 122 -6.37 5.04 -1.43
CA GLN A 122 -6.42 5.51 -2.82
C GLN A 122 -6.40 4.34 -3.82
N ILE A 123 -5.53 3.35 -3.63
CA ILE A 123 -5.48 2.15 -4.48
C ILE A 123 -6.84 1.42 -4.45
N ILE A 124 -7.41 1.20 -3.26
CA ILE A 124 -8.73 0.55 -3.11
C ILE A 124 -9.82 1.31 -3.90
N ASP A 125 -9.82 2.63 -3.86
CA ASP A 125 -10.84 3.42 -4.56
C ASP A 125 -10.62 3.50 -6.07
N LEU A 126 -9.38 3.44 -6.54
CA LEU A 126 -9.05 3.32 -7.96
C LEU A 126 -9.43 1.93 -8.51
N GLU A 127 -9.17 0.86 -7.77
CA GLU A 127 -9.59 -0.50 -8.11
C GLU A 127 -11.11 -0.60 -8.25
N LYS A 128 -11.88 -0.03 -7.30
CA LYS A 128 -13.35 0.03 -7.40
C LYS A 128 -13.83 0.79 -8.63
N GLN A 129 -13.12 1.85 -9.01
CA GLN A 129 -13.46 2.61 -10.22
C GLN A 129 -13.23 1.74 -11.45
N MET A 130 -12.06 1.10 -11.55
CA MET A 130 -11.73 0.17 -12.63
C MET A 130 -12.77 -0.96 -12.77
N ASP A 131 -13.18 -1.58 -11.65
CA ASP A 131 -14.23 -2.61 -11.61
C ASP A 131 -15.59 -2.10 -12.13
N LYS A 132 -15.99 -0.88 -11.76
CA LYS A 132 -17.26 -0.28 -12.22
C LYS A 132 -17.23 0.00 -13.72
N PHE A 133 -16.10 0.46 -14.25
CA PHE A 133 -15.97 0.69 -15.69
C PHE A 133 -16.04 -0.62 -16.48
N ILE A 134 -15.35 -1.68 -16.04
CA ILE A 134 -15.41 -3.00 -16.69
C ILE A 134 -16.83 -3.57 -16.68
N ASN A 135 -17.55 -3.44 -15.56
CA ASN A 135 -18.91 -3.96 -15.44
C ASN A 135 -19.98 -3.08 -16.11
N GLY A 136 -19.72 -1.78 -16.30
CA GLY A 136 -20.59 -0.87 -17.05
C GLY A 136 -20.38 -0.92 -18.57
N ALA A 137 -19.30 -1.54 -19.04
CA ALA A 137 -19.00 -1.78 -20.45
C ALA A 137 -19.55 -3.12 -20.99
N LYS A 138 -20.15 -3.95 -20.13
CA LYS A 138 -20.93 -5.15 -20.49
C LYS A 138 -22.40 -4.81 -20.67
#